data_AF-A0A7C9ACX8-F1
#
_entry.id   AF-A0A7C9ACX8-F1
#
_cell.length_a   1.000
_cell.length_b   1.000
_cell.length_c   1.000
_cell.angle_alpha   90.00
_cell.angle_beta   90.00
_cell.angle_gamma   90.00
#
_symmetry.space_group_name_H-M   'P 1'
#
loop_
_entity.id
_entity.type
_entity.pdbx_description
1 polymer ?
#
loop_
_entity_poly.entity_id
_entity_poly.type
_entity_poly.pdbx_seq_one_letter_code
_entity_poly.pdbx_strand_id
1 'polypeptide(L)'
;EELDTIMVQSDYVQDHNEEDKTKGQHWYNHFSKNFTKLSDKLIYLHGKVCEAIRLYPPVPFNHKGPLEPDILPSGHRVDSSMKIILHIYAMGRMKSIWGEDCH
;
A
#
# COMPACT_ATOMS: atom_id res chain seq x y z
N GLU A 1 -6.51 -3.94 -0.13
CA GLU A 1 -6.23 -2.54 0.24
C GLU A 1 -4.73 -2.20 0.28
N GLU A 2 -3.91 -2.90 1.08
CA GLU A 2 -2.44 -2.63 1.12
C GLU A 2 -1.70 -3.06 -0.15
N LEU A 3 -2.00 -4.25 -0.70
CA LEU A 3 -1.45 -4.68 -1.99
C LEU A 3 -1.95 -3.81 -3.15
N ASP A 4 -3.21 -3.35 -3.10
CA ASP A 4 -3.73 -2.41 -4.11
C ASP A 4 -2.90 -1.12 -4.11
N THR A 5 -2.49 -0.61 -2.94
CA THR A 5 -1.66 0.61 -2.84
C THR A 5 -0.24 0.39 -3.37
N ILE A 6 0.40 -0.73 -3.01
CA ILE A 6 1.75 -1.07 -3.47
C ILE A 6 1.78 -1.28 -4.99
N MET A 7 0.75 -1.91 -5.56
CA MET A 7 0.67 -2.17 -7.00
C MET A 7 0.26 -0.92 -7.78
N VAL A 8 -0.60 -0.06 -7.24
CA VAL A 8 -0.92 1.26 -7.82
C VAL A 8 0.31 2.17 -7.91
N GLN A 9 1.29 2.03 -7.01
CA GLN A 9 2.55 2.76 -7.13
C GLN A 9 3.41 2.30 -8.33
N SER A 10 3.27 1.06 -8.79
CA SER A 10 3.90 0.60 -10.04
C SER A 10 3.28 1.26 -11.28
N ASP A 11 1.99 1.62 -11.21
CA ASP A 11 1.25 2.24 -12.31
C ASP A 11 1.45 3.77 -12.40
N TYR A 12 2.16 4.37 -11.43
CA TYR A 12 2.56 5.79 -11.44
C TYR A 12 3.83 6.05 -12.29
N VAL A 13 4.07 5.24 -13.33
CA VAL A 13 4.85 5.69 -14.49
C VAL A 13 3.84 6.33 -15.44
N GLN A 14 3.77 7.66 -15.41
CA GLN A 14 2.80 8.46 -16.16
C GLN A 14 3.09 8.37 -17.66
N ASP A 15 2.55 7.35 -18.32
CA ASP A 15 2.55 7.24 -19.77
C ASP A 15 1.22 7.78 -20.34
N HIS A 16 1.30 8.64 -21.36
CA HIS A 16 0.17 9.43 -21.87
C HIS A 16 -0.72 8.67 -22.86
N ASN A 17 -0.48 7.38 -23.10
CA ASN A 17 -1.20 6.61 -24.11
C ASN A 17 -2.44 5.88 -23.56
N GLU A 18 -3.61 6.17 -24.12
CA GLU A 18 -4.92 5.75 -23.60
C GLU A 18 -5.22 4.25 -23.85
N GLU A 19 -4.71 3.69 -24.95
CA GLU A 19 -4.82 2.26 -25.26
C GLU A 19 -4.03 1.38 -24.28
N ASP A 20 -2.82 1.80 -23.89
CA ASP A 20 -2.00 1.03 -22.95
C ASP A 20 -2.56 1.05 -21.53
N LYS A 21 -3.28 2.11 -21.14
CA LYS A 21 -4.03 2.14 -19.87
C LYS A 21 -5.10 1.05 -19.80
N THR A 22 -5.83 0.82 -20.90
CA THR A 22 -6.88 -0.23 -20.93
C THR A 22 -6.29 -1.63 -20.83
N LYS A 23 -5.11 -1.86 -21.43
CA LYS A 23 -4.38 -3.13 -21.33
C LYS A 23 -3.79 -3.34 -19.94
N GLY A 24 -3.22 -2.29 -19.35
CA GLY A 24 -2.73 -2.31 -17.96
C GLY A 24 -3.84 -2.64 -16.98
N GLN A 25 -5.00 -1.99 -17.11
CA GLN A 25 -6.16 -2.27 -16.27
C GLN A 25 -6.70 -3.70 -16.47
N HIS A 26 -6.77 -4.17 -17.72
CA HIS A 26 -7.18 -5.54 -18.00
C HIS A 26 -6.21 -6.56 -17.39
N TRP A 27 -4.90 -6.34 -17.53
CA TRP A 27 -3.87 -7.18 -16.94
C TRP A 27 -3.97 -7.18 -15.40
N TYR A 28 -4.13 -6.01 -14.78
CA TYR A 28 -4.32 -5.88 -13.33
C TYR A 28 -5.50 -6.71 -12.86
N ASN A 29 -6.66 -6.53 -13.49
CA ASN A 29 -7.87 -7.24 -13.14
C ASN A 29 -7.70 -8.76 -13.29
N HIS A 30 -7.04 -9.21 -14.36
CA HIS A 30 -6.74 -10.62 -14.60
C HIS A 30 -5.76 -11.20 -13.56
N PHE A 31 -4.67 -10.49 -13.28
CA PHE A 31 -3.68 -10.87 -12.28
C PHE A 31 -4.33 -10.96 -10.90
N SER A 32 -5.01 -9.91 -10.45
CA SER A 32 -5.67 -9.84 -9.14
C SER A 32 -6.69 -10.96 -8.97
N LYS A 33 -7.53 -11.22 -9.98
CA LYS A 33 -8.49 -12.33 -9.94
C LYS A 33 -7.82 -13.69 -9.74
N ASN A 34 -6.72 -13.94 -10.44
CA ASN A 34 -5.97 -15.20 -10.32
C ASN A 34 -5.21 -15.29 -8.99
N PHE A 35 -4.61 -14.19 -8.55
CA PHE A 35 -3.88 -14.11 -7.29
C PHE A 35 -4.79 -14.36 -6.09
N THR A 36 -5.99 -13.76 -6.06
CA THR A 36 -6.98 -14.01 -5.00
C THR A 36 -7.38 -15.48 -4.98
N LYS A 37 -7.72 -16.04 -6.15
CA LYS A 37 -8.09 -17.46 -6.28
C LYS A 37 -6.98 -18.41 -5.82
N LEU A 38 -5.71 -18.04 -6.02
CA LEU A 38 -4.57 -18.83 -5.58
C LEU A 38 -4.33 -18.67 -4.07
N SER A 39 -4.48 -17.46 -3.55
CA SER A 39 -4.32 -17.12 -2.13
C SER A 39 -5.31 -17.88 -1.26
N ASP A 40 -6.56 -18.03 -1.72
CA ASP A 40 -7.59 -18.82 -1.05
C ASP A 40 -7.21 -20.31 -0.89
N LYS A 41 -6.38 -20.82 -1.80
CA LYS A 41 -5.91 -22.21 -1.77
C LYS A 41 -4.60 -22.39 -1.01
N LEU A 42 -3.76 -21.35 -0.96
CA LEU A 42 -2.41 -21.37 -0.39
C LEU A 42 -2.30 -20.42 0.81
N ILE A 43 -3.24 -20.53 1.75
CA ILE A 43 -3.42 -19.61 2.88
C ILE A 43 -2.11 -19.40 3.67
N TYR A 44 -1.34 -20.46 3.90
CA TYR A 44 -0.07 -20.35 4.63
C TYR A 44 1.00 -19.56 3.86
N LEU A 45 1.12 -19.80 2.55
CA LEU A 45 2.06 -19.06 1.70
C LEU A 45 1.65 -17.60 1.61
N HIS A 46 0.35 -17.33 1.42
CA HIS A 46 -0.20 -15.98 1.41
C HIS A 46 0.15 -15.24 2.71
N GLY A 47 -0.09 -15.87 3.86
CA GLY A 47 0.29 -15.31 5.16
C GLY A 47 1.79 -15.01 5.28
N LYS A 48 2.66 -15.91 4.81
CA LYS A 48 4.12 -15.68 4.83
C LYS A 48 4.57 -14.55 3.89
N VAL A 49 3.94 -14.40 2.73
CA VAL A 49 4.22 -13.28 1.82
C VAL A 49 3.75 -11.96 2.41
N CYS A 50 2.53 -11.91 2.97
CA CYS A 50 2.03 -10.73 3.66
C CYS A 50 2.94 -10.33 4.82
N GLU A 51 3.40 -11.30 5.60
CA GLU A 51 4.32 -11.07 6.71
C GLU A 51 5.68 -10.53 6.25
N ALA A 52 6.22 -11.09 5.16
CA ALA A 52 7.46 -10.61 4.56
C ALA A 52 7.31 -9.16 4.07
N ILE A 53 6.17 -8.79 3.47
CA ILE A 53 5.92 -7.42 3.00
C ILE A 53 5.69 -6.46 4.18
N ARG A 54 4.99 -6.88 5.24
CA ARG A 54 4.82 -6.08 6.48
C ARG A 54 6.17 -5.72 7.09
N LEU A 55 7.07 -6.69 7.18
CA LEU A 55 8.39 -6.52 7.78
C LEU A 55 9.39 -5.88 6.81
N TYR A 56 9.32 -6.18 5.52
CA TYR A 56 10.28 -5.71 4.51
C TYR A 56 9.54 -5.11 3.31
N PRO A 57 8.81 -4.00 3.51
CA PRO A 57 8.11 -3.34 2.44
C PRO A 57 9.10 -2.88 1.36
N PRO A 58 8.80 -3.09 0.08
CA PRO A 58 9.61 -2.56 -1.03
C PRO A 58 9.77 -1.03 -0.97
N VAL A 59 8.75 -0.34 -0.46
CA VAL A 59 8.73 1.11 -0.27
C VAL A 59 8.49 1.43 1.21
N PRO A 60 9.53 1.79 1.99
CA PRO A 60 9.42 1.93 3.45
C PRO A 60 8.77 3.25 3.91
N PHE A 61 8.69 4.26 3.03
CA PHE A 61 8.13 5.58 3.30
C PHE A 61 7.10 5.96 2.24
N ASN A 62 5.93 6.44 2.66
CA ASN A 62 4.92 6.97 1.76
C ASN A 62 4.59 8.41 2.18
N HIS A 63 4.70 9.35 1.23
CA HIS A 63 4.46 10.76 1.47
C HIS A 63 3.09 11.16 0.92
N LYS A 64 2.29 11.83 1.73
CA LYS A 64 0.98 12.39 1.33
C LYS A 64 0.94 13.87 1.67
N GLY A 65 0.44 14.68 0.75
CA GLY A 65 0.15 16.10 0.98
C GLY A 65 -1.37 16.29 1.05
N PRO A 66 -1.90 17.05 2.01
CA PRO A 66 -3.32 17.38 2.04
C PRO A 66 -3.63 18.38 0.91
N LEU A 67 -4.73 18.18 0.19
CA LEU A 67 -5.18 19.10 -0.87
C LEU A 67 -5.67 20.42 -0.27
N GLU A 68 -6.34 20.35 0.87
CA GLU A 68 -6.86 21.48 1.64
C GLU A 68 -6.49 21.30 3.12
N PRO A 69 -6.44 22.37 3.93
CA PRO A 69 -6.19 22.23 5.36
C PRO A 69 -7.21 21.32 6.05
N ASP A 70 -6.74 20.42 6.90
CA ASP A 70 -7.56 19.39 7.55
C ASP A 70 -7.11 19.13 9.00
N ILE A 71 -7.89 18.38 9.77
CA ILE A 71 -7.58 17.94 11.13
C ILE A 71 -7.49 16.42 11.13
N LEU A 72 -6.30 15.89 11.44
CA LEU A 72 -6.08 14.46 11.53
C LEU A 72 -6.89 13.85 12.69
N PRO A 73 -7.17 12.53 12.67
CA PRO A 73 -7.87 11.85 13.77
C PRO A 73 -7.19 12.02 15.15
N SER A 74 -5.91 12.38 15.17
CA SER A 74 -5.15 12.71 16.38
C SER A 74 -5.41 14.13 16.91
N GLY A 75 -6.19 14.96 16.21
CA GLY A 75 -6.45 16.36 16.52
C GLY A 75 -5.43 17.36 15.95
N HIS A 76 -4.38 16.89 15.27
CA HIS A 76 -3.37 17.77 14.68
C HIS A 76 -3.91 18.43 13.40
N ARG A 77 -3.79 19.76 13.33
CA ARG A 77 -4.11 20.54 12.13
C ARG A 77 -2.97 20.43 11.12
N VAL A 78 -3.31 20.14 9.87
CA VAL A 78 -2.38 20.09 8.73
C VAL A 78 -2.77 21.14 7.71
N ASP A 79 -1.79 21.87 7.19
CA ASP A 79 -1.98 22.86 6.12
C ASP A 79 -1.61 22.28 4.75
N SER A 80 -2.11 22.87 3.67
CA SER A 80 -1.87 22.42 2.28
C SER A 80 -0.40 22.45 1.84
N SER A 81 0.47 23.17 2.57
CA SER A 81 1.91 23.20 2.33
C SER A 81 2.67 22.09 3.07
N MET A 82 2.02 21.37 3.99
CA MET A 82 2.65 20.32 4.79
C MET A 82 2.71 18.99 4.03
N LYS A 83 3.64 18.13 4.45
CA LYS A 83 3.72 16.73 3.99
C LYS A 83 3.62 15.80 5.19
N ILE A 84 2.71 14.85 5.08
CA ILE A 84 2.53 13.76 6.03
C ILE A 84 3.40 12.59 5.54
N ILE A 85 4.21 12.04 6.44
CA ILE A 85 5.07 10.89 6.15
C ILE A 85 4.53 9.68 6.88
N LEU A 86 4.12 8.67 6.12
CA LEU A 86 3.74 7.37 6.63
C LEU A 86 4.96 6.46 6.60
N HIS A 87 5.49 6.13 7.77
CA HIS A 87 6.65 5.26 7.92
C HIS A 87 6.20 3.80 7.98
N ILE A 88 5.88 3.22 6.82
CA ILE A 88 5.32 1.87 6.68
C ILE A 88 6.24 0.83 7.34
N TYR A 89 7.55 0.92 7.13
CA TYR A 89 8.51 0.00 7.74
C TYR A 89 8.49 0.00 9.28
N ALA A 90 8.37 1.19 9.89
CA ALA A 90 8.30 1.34 11.34
C ALA A 90 6.94 0.89 11.87
N MET A 91 5.85 1.31 11.22
CA MET A 91 4.48 0.89 11.55
C MET A 91 4.31 -0.62 11.48
N GLY A 92 4.97 -1.28 10.53
CA GLY A 92 5.04 -2.73 10.44
C GLY A 92 5.55 -3.38 11.73
N ARG A 93 6.35 -2.70 12.56
CA ARG A 93 6.92 -3.22 13.82
C ARG A 93 6.39 -2.51 15.06
N MET A 94 5.29 -1.78 14.95
CA MET A 94 4.72 -1.08 16.09
C MET A 94 3.89 -2.02 16.95
N LYS A 95 4.32 -2.22 18.20
CA LYS A 95 3.59 -2.99 19.21
C LYS A 95 2.15 -2.53 19.42
N SER A 96 1.88 -1.24 19.32
CA SER A 96 0.51 -0.70 19.44
C SER A 96 -0.43 -1.15 18.32
N ILE A 97 0.12 -1.60 17.18
CA ILE A 97 -0.64 -2.07 16.02
C ILE A 97 -0.65 -3.61 15.97
N TRP A 98 0.50 -4.25 16.21
CA TRP A 98 0.70 -5.70 15.98
C TRP A 98 0.88 -6.55 17.24
N GLY A 99 0.91 -5.95 18.44
CA GLY A 99 1.14 -6.68 19.70
C GLY A 99 2.61 -6.94 20.00
N GLU A 100 2.89 -7.80 20.97
CA GLU A 100 4.27 -8.09 21.42
C GLU A 100 5.13 -8.75 20.34
N ASP A 101 4.53 -9.61 19.53
CA ASP A 101 5.21 -10.39 18.49
C ASP A 101 5.34 -9.60 17.18
N CYS A 102 5.61 -8.30 17.27
CA CYS A 102 5.66 -7.41 16.11
C CYS A 102 6.98 -7.48 15.29
N HIS A 103 7.93 -8.32 15.70
CA HIS A 103 9.29 -8.43 15.15
C HIS A 103 9.54 -9.70 14.34
#